data_AF-A0A959A679-F1
#
_entry.id   AF-A0A959A679-F1
#
_cell.length_a   1.000
_cell.length_b   1.000
_cell.length_c   1.000
_cell.angle_alpha   90.00
_cell.angle_beta   90.00
_cell.angle_gamma   90.00
#
_symmetry.space_group_name_H-M   'P 1'
#
loop_
_entity.id
_entity.type
_entity.pdbx_description
1 polymer ?
#
loop_
_entity_poly.entity_id
_entity_poly.type
_entity_poly.pdbx_seq_one_letter_code
_entity_poly.pdbx_strand_id
1 'polypeptide(L)'
;MRIPTPLDGLPVLILLGLFASSLNVFAQQPLNLGFEKTSVEGAARPWGWSPFQLGPNTVTSLDSLSVHDGKYSLQLSNEALADDGTGGDHTLGYWLSPYELLGKKLTLAGWAKTEKTGGAAQVILAAYGDTGLVKEAKSIDFKGVGDWQPFTLELSGVEAAHSFFIIVGTNGSGKVWFDGFQLNVDGTSKQALEVADNFTPPQRKWLKENATPFKTCKPSPIGEKADFSDLEFFRQAVGEAKIIALGEATHGTSEFFQLKHRLLQYAIQELNVRVFAIEANQLEVEKINRYVCGGEGTAEQVIKVMFRVWNTEEMLALIEWLRAYNLQNLRQMVEFVGFDLQDPSLPMDSLSHFIGDVEPALQALVDSLQRNYREAWRAQYYPQAADSIRLIWKENAEQILALVSSKKQTWQEKAKTAASKKRLEWALQNARVVVQAADIAYSQIVSARDTFMAENIRWIQSQRLPGTRIVVWAHDSHIARSDSPDFRYNYHQGESMGKYLSRMYGSDYRAFGLFTYGGQYSATVSFTNHKVLPVDAMNAPRGSFDEALHGIAGGLGSGQLFLNLRPAFELKNNEWLLQPRPVRFVGYATSDYDFGAVMSVPYQFDGLFFVDKTGASRMLR
;
A
#
# COMPACT_ATOMS: atom_id res chain seq x y z
N MET A 1 36.40 -68.20 19.78
CA MET A 1 35.53 -69.27 20.32
C MET A 1 34.27 -68.62 20.88
N ARG A 2 33.11 -69.27 20.75
CA ARG A 2 31.74 -68.78 20.96
C ARG A 2 31.44 -68.25 22.38
N ILE A 3 30.75 -67.09 22.44
CA ILE A 3 29.51 -66.68 23.18
C ILE A 3 29.00 -67.71 24.24
N PRO A 4 28.55 -67.34 25.48
CA PRO A 4 27.35 -66.50 25.69
C PRO A 4 27.20 -65.58 26.94
N THR A 5 26.42 -64.51 26.73
CA THR A 5 25.57 -63.73 27.67
C THR A 5 24.31 -64.55 28.09
N PRO A 6 23.43 -64.20 29.08
CA PRO A 6 22.96 -62.82 29.36
C PRO A 6 22.42 -62.48 30.80
N LEU A 7 21.93 -61.23 30.92
CA LEU A 7 20.90 -60.66 31.83
C LEU A 7 21.28 -60.31 33.28
N ASP A 8 21.40 -59.01 33.59
CA ASP A 8 20.33 -58.17 34.18
C ASP A 8 20.89 -56.90 34.84
N GLY A 9 20.26 -55.74 34.60
CA GLY A 9 20.55 -54.49 35.32
C GLY A 9 20.37 -53.23 34.47
N LEU A 10 19.18 -52.63 34.54
CA LEU A 10 18.82 -51.35 33.91
C LEU A 10 19.82 -50.22 34.22
N PRO A 11 20.21 -49.41 33.21
CA PRO A 11 20.55 -48.01 33.44
C PRO A 11 19.40 -47.10 33.00
N VAL A 12 19.03 -46.21 33.92
CA VAL A 12 18.15 -45.06 33.73
C VAL A 12 18.67 -44.21 32.56
N LEU A 13 18.00 -44.28 31.41
CA LEU A 13 18.15 -43.31 30.32
C LEU A 13 17.22 -42.13 30.61
N ILE A 14 17.81 -41.02 31.03
CA ILE A 14 17.15 -39.71 31.04
C ILE A 14 16.93 -39.32 29.57
N LEU A 15 15.72 -39.60 29.08
CA LEU A 15 15.19 -39.03 27.84
C LEU A 15 14.88 -37.55 28.11
N LEU A 16 15.84 -36.67 27.79
CA LEU A 16 15.58 -35.24 27.58
C LEU A 16 14.82 -35.10 26.25
N GLY A 17 13.53 -35.40 26.30
CA GLY A 17 12.58 -35.02 25.26
C GLY A 17 12.35 -33.52 25.34
N LEU A 18 13.17 -32.73 24.65
CA LEU A 18 12.84 -31.37 24.27
C LEU A 18 11.72 -31.43 23.21
N PHE A 19 10.48 -31.67 23.66
CA PHE A 19 9.30 -31.16 22.96
C PHE A 19 9.29 -29.65 23.17
N ALA A 20 10.14 -28.93 22.42
CA ALA A 20 9.79 -27.58 22.03
C ALA A 20 8.67 -27.73 21.00
N SER A 21 7.44 -27.91 21.49
CA SER A 21 6.28 -27.50 20.73
C SER A 21 6.49 -26.02 20.43
N SER A 22 6.97 -25.72 19.24
CA SER A 22 6.77 -24.43 18.62
C SER A 22 5.26 -24.22 18.61
N LEU A 23 4.74 -23.60 19.67
CA LEU A 23 3.44 -22.96 19.64
C LEU A 23 3.52 -22.05 18.43
N ASN A 24 2.90 -22.47 17.34
CA ASN A 24 2.64 -21.62 16.20
C ASN A 24 1.84 -20.44 16.79
N VAL A 25 2.52 -19.33 17.03
CA VAL A 25 1.89 -18.08 17.46
C VAL A 25 1.20 -17.55 16.20
N PHE A 26 -0.01 -18.04 15.94
CA PHE A 26 -0.83 -17.64 14.81
C PHE A 26 -1.28 -16.19 15.06
N ALA A 27 -0.89 -15.28 14.16
CA ALA A 27 -0.72 -13.88 14.53
C ALA A 27 -2.05 -13.16 14.84
N GLN A 28 -2.08 -12.45 15.96
CA GLN A 28 -3.08 -11.48 16.38
C GLN A 28 -2.47 -10.07 16.17
N GLN A 29 -3.21 -8.98 16.28
CA GLN A 29 -2.58 -7.65 16.37
C GLN A 29 -1.77 -7.59 17.68
N PRO A 30 -0.42 -7.54 17.65
CA PRO A 30 0.35 -7.44 18.89
C PRO A 30 0.13 -6.08 19.55
N LEU A 31 0.18 -6.04 20.88
CA LEU A 31 0.05 -4.80 21.65
C LEU A 31 1.42 -4.32 22.16
N ASN A 32 1.71 -3.03 22.01
CA ASN A 32 2.92 -2.36 22.54
C ASN A 32 2.53 -1.30 23.58
N LEU A 33 1.76 -1.73 24.58
CA LEU A 33 1.19 -0.85 25.61
C LEU A 33 2.17 -0.53 26.75
N GLY A 34 3.25 -1.31 26.90
CA GLY A 34 4.39 -0.96 27.74
C GLY A 34 5.49 -0.19 27.00
N PHE A 35 5.28 0.21 25.74
CA PHE A 35 6.25 1.02 24.97
C PHE A 35 7.64 0.40 24.72
N GLU A 36 7.78 -0.91 24.96
CA GLU A 36 9.04 -1.65 24.90
C GLU A 36 9.60 -1.85 23.48
N LYS A 37 8.75 -1.73 22.45
CA LYS A 37 9.16 -1.88 21.05
C LYS A 37 9.33 -0.52 20.38
N THR A 38 10.46 -0.34 19.71
CA THR A 38 10.73 0.84 18.87
C THR A 38 9.99 0.73 17.55
N SER A 39 9.54 1.88 17.03
CA SER A 39 9.00 1.95 15.68
C SER A 39 10.05 1.57 14.62
N VAL A 40 9.58 1.17 13.43
CA VAL A 40 10.37 1.09 12.20
C VAL A 40 11.11 2.39 11.87
N GLU A 41 10.62 3.54 12.35
CA GLU A 41 11.28 4.85 12.23
C GLU A 41 12.39 5.09 13.28
N GLY A 42 12.52 4.21 14.28
CA GLY A 42 13.52 4.28 15.35
C GLY A 42 12.97 4.62 16.73
N ALA A 43 13.86 4.96 17.67
CA ALA A 43 13.53 5.16 19.09
C ALA A 43 12.79 6.47 19.42
N ALA A 44 12.59 7.35 18.44
CA ALA A 44 11.80 8.57 18.62
C ALA A 44 10.30 8.29 18.81
N ARG A 45 9.85 7.06 18.54
CA ARG A 45 8.44 6.69 18.62
C ARG A 45 8.29 5.21 19.00
N PRO A 46 7.38 4.85 19.94
CA PRO A 46 7.06 3.45 20.16
C PRO A 46 6.32 2.86 18.96
N TRP A 47 6.57 1.57 18.71
CA TRP A 47 5.89 0.79 17.69
C TRP A 47 4.38 0.86 17.87
N GLY A 48 3.64 1.16 16.79
CA GLY A 48 2.18 1.21 16.74
C GLY A 48 1.54 2.50 17.26
N TRP A 49 2.33 3.41 17.85
CA TRP A 49 1.86 4.71 18.32
C TRP A 49 2.16 5.79 17.29
N SER A 50 1.15 6.43 16.72
CA SER A 50 1.32 7.43 15.66
C SER A 50 0.91 8.83 16.14
N PRO A 51 1.54 9.90 15.63
CA PRO A 51 1.12 11.25 15.98
C PRO A 51 -0.32 11.53 15.53
N PHE A 52 -1.13 12.11 16.41
CA PHE A 52 -2.48 12.59 16.11
C PHE A 52 -2.47 14.10 15.86
N GLN A 53 -1.78 14.84 16.73
CA GLN A 53 -1.57 16.27 16.62
C GLN A 53 -0.19 16.58 17.20
N LEU A 54 0.64 17.26 16.42
CA LEU A 54 1.97 17.70 16.83
C LEU A 54 2.02 19.22 16.77
N GLY A 55 2.05 19.85 17.94
CA GLY A 55 2.42 21.25 18.07
C GLY A 55 3.86 21.51 17.58
N PRO A 56 4.22 22.77 17.28
CA PRO A 56 5.60 23.13 16.97
C PRO A 56 6.52 22.88 18.17
N ASN A 57 7.78 22.48 17.91
CA ASN A 57 8.83 22.26 18.92
C ASN A 57 8.52 21.20 19.98
N THR A 58 7.75 20.19 19.60
CA THR A 58 7.38 19.08 20.48
C THR A 58 8.26 17.86 20.21
N VAL A 59 8.48 17.02 21.23
CA VAL A 59 9.38 15.86 21.16
C VAL A 59 8.67 14.63 21.71
N THR A 60 8.75 13.54 20.95
CA THR A 60 8.40 12.18 21.41
C THR A 60 9.70 11.40 21.58
N SER A 61 9.81 10.62 22.66
CA SER A 61 10.93 9.70 22.83
C SER A 61 10.59 8.50 23.72
N LEU A 62 11.38 7.44 23.60
CA LEU A 62 11.42 6.34 24.56
C LEU A 62 12.50 6.60 25.61
N ASP A 63 12.10 6.81 26.86
CA ASP A 63 13.01 7.13 27.97
C ASP A 63 13.33 5.86 28.77
N SER A 64 14.62 5.60 29.00
CA SER A 64 15.09 4.47 29.80
C SER A 64 15.51 4.85 31.22
N LEU A 65 15.36 6.11 31.62
CA LEU A 65 15.74 6.63 32.94
C LEU A 65 14.53 6.83 33.85
N SER A 66 13.44 7.39 33.32
CA SER A 66 12.16 7.48 34.03
C SER A 66 11.24 6.37 33.57
N VAL A 67 11.35 5.19 34.17
CA VAL A 67 10.58 3.98 33.81
C VAL A 67 9.78 3.52 35.04
N HIS A 68 8.54 3.10 34.83
CA HIS A 68 7.71 2.47 35.85
C HIS A 68 7.82 0.94 35.76
N ASP A 69 7.72 0.37 34.56
CA ASP A 69 7.84 -1.06 34.30
C ASP A 69 8.62 -1.32 33.01
N GLY A 70 9.29 -2.46 32.89
CA GLY A 70 10.05 -2.80 31.70
C GLY A 70 11.35 -1.98 31.51
N LYS A 71 11.66 -1.61 30.26
CA LYS A 71 12.90 -0.95 29.86
C LYS A 71 12.67 0.49 29.42
N TYR A 72 11.49 0.81 28.90
CA TYR A 72 11.21 2.12 28.33
C TYR A 72 9.84 2.63 28.77
N SER A 73 9.74 3.93 29.01
CA SER A 73 8.46 4.64 29.05
C SER A 73 8.33 5.58 27.85
N LEU A 74 7.10 5.93 27.49
CA LEU A 74 6.83 6.96 26.50
C LEU A 74 6.94 8.34 27.14
N GLN A 75 7.87 9.17 26.68
CA GLN A 75 7.97 10.59 27.05
C GLN A 75 7.43 11.49 25.95
N LEU A 76 6.58 12.44 26.34
CA LEU A 76 6.19 13.60 25.54
C LEU A 76 6.77 14.85 26.19
N SER A 77 7.40 15.72 25.40
CA SER A 77 8.02 16.95 25.89
C SER A 77 7.70 18.15 25.00
N ASN A 78 7.30 19.23 25.67
CA ASN A 78 7.00 20.53 25.08
C ASN A 78 7.82 21.65 25.76
N GLU A 79 9.01 21.33 26.29
CA GLU A 79 9.85 22.26 27.08
C GLU A 79 10.26 23.55 26.36
N ALA A 80 10.20 23.57 25.03
CA ALA A 80 10.55 24.76 24.24
C ALA A 80 9.42 25.81 24.14
N LEU A 81 8.25 25.55 24.73
CA LEU A 81 7.08 26.43 24.71
C LEU A 81 6.99 27.25 26.00
N ALA A 82 6.49 28.50 25.90
CA ALA A 82 6.27 29.35 27.07
C ALA A 82 5.16 28.77 27.98
N ASP A 83 5.28 28.98 29.29
CA ASP A 83 4.30 28.57 30.32
C ASP A 83 3.01 29.44 30.32
N ASP A 84 2.63 30.02 29.20
CA ASP A 84 1.48 30.93 29.07
C ASP A 84 0.19 30.24 28.60
N GLY A 85 0.22 28.90 28.48
CA GLY A 85 -0.91 28.10 28.03
C GLY A 85 -1.15 28.15 26.51
N THR A 86 -0.24 28.74 25.72
CA THR A 86 -0.31 28.76 24.25
C THR A 86 0.45 27.62 23.58
N GLY A 87 0.92 26.64 24.36
CA GLY A 87 1.63 25.47 23.84
C GLY A 87 0.72 24.61 22.96
N GLY A 88 1.21 24.19 21.78
CA GLY A 88 0.45 23.33 20.89
C GLY A 88 0.25 21.93 21.47
N ASP A 89 -0.92 21.34 21.24
CA ASP A 89 -1.23 19.97 21.66
C ASP A 89 -0.18 18.99 21.09
N HIS A 90 0.32 18.10 21.94
CA HIS A 90 1.18 16.98 21.54
C HIS A 90 0.50 15.67 21.91
N THR A 91 -0.03 14.96 20.91
CA THR A 91 -0.82 13.75 21.10
C THR A 91 -0.33 12.61 20.22
N LEU A 92 -0.28 11.40 20.78
CA LEU A 92 -0.13 10.16 20.04
C LEU A 92 -1.37 9.29 20.21
N GLY A 93 -1.75 8.59 19.15
CA GLY A 93 -2.79 7.58 19.14
C GLY A 93 -2.23 6.19 18.85
N TYR A 94 -2.76 5.20 19.54
CA TYR A 94 -2.57 3.78 19.26
C TYR A 94 -3.88 3.19 18.76
N TRP A 95 -3.91 2.74 17.51
CA TRP A 95 -5.10 2.13 16.92
C TRP A 95 -5.26 0.68 17.40
N LEU A 96 -6.49 0.31 17.78
CA LEU A 96 -6.86 -1.04 18.17
C LEU A 96 -7.84 -1.62 17.16
N SER A 97 -7.58 -2.84 16.70
CA SER A 97 -8.48 -3.57 15.82
C SER A 97 -9.85 -3.74 16.49
N PRO A 98 -10.96 -3.43 15.81
CA PRO A 98 -12.27 -3.42 16.42
C PRO A 98 -12.82 -4.81 16.72
N TYR A 99 -12.40 -5.85 15.99
CA TYR A 99 -13.08 -7.15 15.94
C TYR A 99 -13.36 -7.76 17.33
N GLU A 100 -12.33 -7.87 18.18
CA GLU A 100 -12.49 -8.44 19.53
C GLU A 100 -13.14 -7.46 20.53
N LEU A 101 -13.20 -6.17 20.22
CA LEU A 101 -13.63 -5.12 21.15
C LEU A 101 -15.13 -4.77 21.05
N LEU A 102 -15.77 -5.08 19.93
CA LEU A 102 -17.16 -4.71 19.66
C LEU A 102 -18.14 -5.33 20.67
N GLY A 103 -18.97 -4.48 21.27
CA GLY A 103 -19.95 -4.89 22.28
C GLY A 103 -19.36 -5.40 23.59
N LYS A 104 -18.07 -5.09 23.86
CA LYS A 104 -17.35 -5.53 25.06
C LYS A 104 -17.18 -4.41 26.08
N LYS A 105 -16.93 -4.80 27.33
CA LYS A 105 -16.42 -3.88 28.35
C LYS A 105 -14.90 -3.82 28.24
N LEU A 106 -14.38 -2.64 27.98
CA LEU A 106 -12.95 -2.36 27.90
C LEU A 106 -12.50 -1.68 29.20
N THR A 107 -11.39 -2.13 29.77
CA THR A 107 -10.72 -1.44 30.87
C THR A 107 -9.27 -1.20 30.49
N LEU A 108 -8.83 0.07 30.52
CA LEU A 108 -7.44 0.46 30.31
C LEU A 108 -6.89 0.99 31.63
N ALA A 109 -5.82 0.38 32.14
CA ALA A 109 -5.09 0.88 33.30
C ALA A 109 -3.64 1.16 32.94
N GLY A 110 -2.97 2.03 33.67
CA GLY A 110 -1.57 2.36 33.44
C GLY A 110 -1.08 3.45 34.39
N TRP A 111 0.09 4.01 34.09
CA TRP A 111 0.75 4.99 34.93
C TRP A 111 1.13 6.23 34.13
N ALA A 112 1.07 7.39 34.78
CA ALA A 112 1.56 8.65 34.24
C ALA A 112 2.43 9.38 35.27
N LYS A 113 3.48 10.08 34.81
CA LYS A 113 4.37 10.92 35.62
C LYS A 113 4.53 12.27 34.94
N THR A 114 4.66 13.35 35.69
CA THR A 114 4.79 14.71 35.14
C THR A 114 5.94 15.48 35.76
N GLU A 115 6.64 16.25 34.92
CA GLU A 115 7.66 17.21 35.35
C GLU A 115 7.36 18.58 34.75
N LYS A 116 7.11 19.56 35.63
CA LYS A 116 6.90 20.97 35.29
C LYS A 116 5.82 21.17 34.24
N THR A 117 4.70 20.43 34.30
CA THR A 117 3.68 20.60 33.28
C THR A 117 2.87 21.88 33.50
N GLY A 118 3.01 22.84 32.60
CA GLY A 118 2.23 24.09 32.58
C GLY A 118 0.77 23.89 32.13
N GLY A 119 0.49 22.75 31.50
CA GLY A 119 -0.84 22.30 31.08
C GLY A 119 -1.25 20.96 31.70
N ALA A 120 -2.26 20.33 31.12
CA ALA A 120 -2.75 19.01 31.51
C ALA A 120 -2.17 17.94 30.59
N ALA A 121 -1.79 16.80 31.16
CA ALA A 121 -1.62 15.57 30.41
C ALA A 121 -2.80 14.63 30.66
N GLN A 122 -3.19 13.87 29.64
CA GLN A 122 -4.37 13.00 29.66
C GLN A 122 -4.14 11.70 28.91
N VAL A 123 -4.87 10.66 29.34
CA VAL A 123 -5.07 9.41 28.62
C VAL A 123 -6.56 9.30 28.27
N ILE A 124 -6.84 8.95 27.01
CA ILE A 124 -8.19 8.80 26.48
C ILE A 124 -8.31 7.42 25.85
N LEU A 125 -9.35 6.67 26.20
CA LEU A 125 -9.79 5.48 25.46
C LEU A 125 -11.05 5.85 24.70
N ALA A 126 -10.98 5.84 23.37
CA ALA A 126 -12.04 6.34 22.49
C ALA A 126 -12.49 5.29 21.47
N ALA A 127 -13.79 5.27 21.21
CA ALA A 127 -14.44 4.47 20.19
C ALA A 127 -15.18 5.38 19.21
N TYR A 128 -14.95 5.19 17.93
CA TYR A 128 -15.51 5.97 16.83
C TYR A 128 -16.39 5.10 15.95
N GLY A 129 -17.47 5.69 15.44
CA GLY A 129 -18.40 5.12 14.48
C GLY A 129 -18.53 6.02 13.26
N ASP A 130 -19.54 5.77 12.42
CA ASP A 130 -19.69 6.45 11.13
C ASP A 130 -19.91 7.97 11.25
N THR A 131 -20.53 8.43 12.34
CA THR A 131 -20.83 9.84 12.58
C THR A 131 -19.87 10.52 13.56
N GLY A 132 -18.72 9.88 13.85
CA GLY A 132 -17.71 10.40 14.77
C GLY A 132 -17.66 9.64 16.09
N LEU A 133 -17.38 10.35 17.19
CA LEU A 133 -17.17 9.74 18.50
C LEU A 133 -18.45 9.04 19.00
N VAL A 134 -18.34 7.73 19.28
CA VAL A 134 -19.41 6.94 19.89
C VAL A 134 -19.32 7.06 21.41
N LYS A 135 -18.11 6.83 21.94
CA LYS A 135 -17.86 6.86 23.39
C LYS A 135 -16.39 7.15 23.66
N GLU A 136 -16.12 7.89 24.73
CA GLU A 136 -14.78 8.01 25.29
C GLU A 136 -14.78 7.88 26.81
N ALA A 137 -13.63 7.50 27.35
CA ALA A 137 -13.30 7.60 28.76
C ALA A 137 -11.97 8.36 28.86
N LYS A 138 -11.88 9.30 29.81
CA LYS A 138 -10.72 10.17 30.02
C LYS A 138 -10.16 10.00 31.42
N SER A 139 -8.85 10.06 31.56
CA SER A 139 -8.19 10.09 32.87
C SER A 139 -8.49 11.40 33.60
N ILE A 140 -8.10 11.46 34.86
CA ILE A 140 -7.89 12.75 35.51
C ILE A 140 -6.82 13.56 34.75
N ASP A 141 -6.80 14.88 34.97
CA ASP A 141 -5.71 15.72 34.49
C ASP A 141 -4.45 15.49 35.34
N PHE A 142 -3.34 15.12 34.71
CA PHE A 142 -2.03 15.13 35.35
C PHE A 142 -1.39 16.52 35.15
N LYS A 143 -1.01 17.19 36.25
CA LYS A 143 -0.54 18.59 36.24
C LYS A 143 0.68 18.80 37.14
N GLY A 144 1.48 19.83 36.86
CA GLY A 144 2.60 20.26 37.69
C GLY A 144 3.73 19.24 37.75
N VAL A 145 4.24 19.01 38.97
CA VAL A 145 5.26 17.99 39.25
C VAL A 145 4.59 16.86 40.04
N GLY A 146 4.62 15.66 39.49
CA GLY A 146 4.03 14.48 40.11
C GLY A 146 4.83 13.24 39.77
N ASP A 147 5.09 12.40 40.78
CA ASP A 147 5.63 11.06 40.55
C ASP A 147 4.59 10.15 39.88
N TRP A 148 4.94 8.91 39.58
CA TRP A 148 4.04 7.95 38.94
C TRP A 148 2.69 7.80 39.66
N GLN A 149 1.62 8.14 38.96
CA GLN A 149 0.23 8.02 39.41
C GLN A 149 -0.53 7.01 38.53
N PRO A 150 -1.30 6.10 39.14
CA PRO A 150 -2.08 5.14 38.37
C PRO A 150 -3.35 5.79 37.82
N PHE A 151 -3.84 5.27 36.70
CA PHE A 151 -5.18 5.55 36.21
C PHE A 151 -5.91 4.27 35.81
N THR A 152 -7.23 4.36 35.72
CA THR A 152 -8.07 3.31 35.15
C THR A 152 -9.23 3.96 34.41
N LEU A 153 -9.44 3.54 33.17
CA LEU A 153 -10.52 3.96 32.28
C LEU A 153 -11.41 2.77 32.00
N GLU A 154 -12.71 2.97 32.00
CA GLU A 154 -13.68 1.96 31.58
C GLU A 154 -14.51 2.48 30.41
N LEU A 155 -14.62 1.69 29.35
CA LEU A 155 -15.43 1.99 28.17
C LEU A 155 -16.37 0.81 27.90
N SER A 156 -17.66 1.10 27.73
CA SER A 156 -18.70 0.12 27.37
C SER A 156 -19.79 0.80 26.54
N GLY A 157 -20.70 0.02 25.95
CA GLY A 157 -21.71 0.56 25.02
C GLY A 157 -21.10 1.03 23.70
N VAL A 158 -20.24 0.20 23.12
CA VAL A 158 -19.43 0.48 21.91
C VAL A 158 -19.87 -0.36 20.70
N GLU A 159 -21.12 -0.83 20.69
CA GLU A 159 -21.67 -1.70 19.64
C GLU A 159 -21.72 -1.01 18.27
N ALA A 160 -21.87 0.31 18.25
CA ALA A 160 -21.91 1.13 17.04
C ALA A 160 -20.52 1.61 16.57
N ALA A 161 -19.45 1.23 17.28
CA ALA A 161 -18.09 1.61 16.91
C ALA A 161 -17.56 0.74 15.76
N HIS A 162 -16.56 1.25 15.05
CA HIS A 162 -15.76 0.49 14.07
C HIS A 162 -14.27 0.83 14.14
N SER A 163 -13.86 1.77 14.99
CA SER A 163 -12.46 2.10 15.23
C SER A 163 -12.25 2.49 16.69
N PHE A 164 -11.12 2.07 17.25
CA PHE A 164 -10.78 2.28 18.66
C PHE A 164 -9.37 2.84 18.78
N PHE A 165 -9.18 3.78 19.70
CA PHE A 165 -7.89 4.40 19.94
C PHE A 165 -7.61 4.56 21.43
N ILE A 166 -6.35 4.34 21.79
CA ILE A 166 -5.78 4.90 23.02
C ILE A 166 -5.04 6.16 22.61
N ILE A 167 -5.41 7.30 23.17
CA ILE A 167 -4.80 8.59 22.88
C ILE A 167 -4.12 9.07 24.15
N VAL A 168 -2.85 9.45 24.05
CA VAL A 168 -2.09 10.08 25.13
C VAL A 168 -1.63 11.44 24.66
N GLY A 169 -1.60 12.43 25.55
CA GLY A 169 -1.08 13.72 25.15
C GLY A 169 -1.01 14.75 26.25
N THR A 170 -0.47 15.90 25.90
CA THR A 170 -0.38 17.10 26.75
C THR A 170 -0.61 18.37 25.94
N ASN A 171 -1.20 19.38 26.57
CA ASN A 171 -1.53 20.68 25.97
C ASN A 171 -0.76 21.87 26.58
N GLY A 172 0.35 21.59 27.30
CA GLY A 172 1.19 22.64 27.88
C GLY A 172 2.67 22.30 27.79
N SER A 173 3.50 23.18 28.35
CA SER A 173 4.95 23.00 28.50
C SER A 173 5.29 21.87 29.49
N GLY A 174 6.55 21.44 29.51
CA GLY A 174 7.07 20.42 30.43
C GLY A 174 7.17 19.03 29.82
N LYS A 175 7.31 18.01 30.69
CA LYS A 175 7.41 16.60 30.32
C LYS A 175 6.31 15.77 30.95
N VAL A 176 5.81 14.81 30.21
CA VAL A 176 4.96 13.74 30.72
C VAL A 176 5.52 12.39 30.27
N TRP A 177 5.48 11.41 31.17
CA TRP A 177 5.76 10.02 30.86
C TRP A 177 4.51 9.17 31.05
N PHE A 178 4.33 8.19 30.18
CA PHE A 178 3.30 7.17 30.23
C PHE A 178 3.94 5.79 30.20
N ASP A 179 3.45 4.86 31.01
CA ASP A 179 4.04 3.53 31.10
C ASP A 179 3.07 2.46 31.64
N GLY A 180 3.38 1.19 31.36
CA GLY A 180 2.74 0.02 31.95
C GLY A 180 1.26 -0.11 31.61
N PHE A 181 0.83 0.26 30.38
CA PHE A 181 -0.58 0.19 30.03
C PHE A 181 -1.04 -1.27 29.89
N GLN A 182 -2.21 -1.57 30.45
CA GLN A 182 -2.85 -2.88 30.39
C GLN A 182 -4.29 -2.72 29.90
N LEU A 183 -4.60 -3.40 28.79
CA LEU A 183 -5.94 -3.47 28.24
C LEU A 183 -6.60 -4.78 28.66
N ASN A 184 -7.76 -4.68 29.30
CA ASN A 184 -8.62 -5.82 29.60
C ASN A 184 -9.91 -5.73 28.76
N VAL A 185 -10.34 -6.87 28.20
CA VAL A 185 -11.59 -7.02 27.46
C VAL A 185 -12.46 -8.04 28.21
N ASP A 186 -13.64 -7.63 28.67
CA ASP A 186 -14.51 -8.40 29.57
C ASP A 186 -13.74 -8.99 30.77
N GLY A 187 -12.82 -8.19 31.35
CA GLY A 187 -11.99 -8.59 32.49
C GLY A 187 -10.80 -9.50 32.16
N THR A 188 -10.59 -9.86 30.89
CA THR A 188 -9.43 -10.66 30.45
C THR A 188 -8.32 -9.74 29.94
N SER A 189 -7.12 -9.85 30.51
CA SER A 189 -5.96 -9.07 30.07
C SER A 189 -5.44 -9.49 28.70
N LYS A 190 -5.12 -8.50 27.86
CA LYS A 190 -4.75 -8.68 26.46
C LYS A 190 -3.32 -8.23 26.20
N GLN A 191 -2.55 -9.13 25.58
CA GLN A 191 -1.21 -8.86 25.03
C GLN A 191 -1.25 -8.74 23.49
N ALA A 192 -2.34 -9.17 22.88
CA ALA A 192 -2.64 -9.07 21.46
C ALA A 192 -4.16 -9.14 21.26
N LEU A 193 -4.67 -8.61 20.13
CA LEU A 193 -6.09 -8.61 19.77
C LEU A 193 -6.37 -9.53 18.59
N GLU A 194 -7.42 -10.33 18.68
CA GLU A 194 -7.98 -11.02 17.52
C GLU A 194 -8.54 -9.99 16.53
N VAL A 195 -8.19 -10.15 15.25
CA VAL A 195 -8.53 -9.21 14.18
C VAL A 195 -9.64 -9.74 13.27
N ALA A 196 -9.94 -11.03 13.35
CA ALA A 196 -11.03 -11.71 12.65
C ALA A 196 -11.33 -13.07 13.29
N ASP A 197 -12.49 -13.65 12.97
CA ASP A 197 -12.77 -15.06 13.25
C ASP A 197 -11.86 -15.95 12.40
N ASN A 198 -11.64 -17.19 12.84
CA ASN A 198 -10.87 -18.14 12.04
C ASN A 198 -11.73 -18.80 10.95
N PHE A 199 -11.13 -19.11 9.80
CA PHE A 199 -11.75 -20.05 8.86
C PHE A 199 -11.95 -21.42 9.53
N THR A 200 -13.20 -21.88 9.49
CA THR A 200 -13.63 -23.17 10.02
C THR A 200 -13.00 -24.33 9.23
N PRO A 201 -12.94 -25.55 9.78
CA PRO A 201 -12.41 -26.71 9.05
C PRO A 201 -13.09 -26.97 7.69
N PRO A 202 -14.44 -26.85 7.54
CA PRO A 202 -15.08 -26.94 6.22
C PRO A 202 -14.64 -25.85 5.25
N GLN A 203 -14.46 -24.61 5.70
CA GLN A 203 -13.99 -23.51 4.86
C GLN A 203 -12.54 -23.71 4.42
N ARG A 204 -11.65 -24.17 5.32
CA ARG A 204 -10.26 -24.50 4.95
C ARG A 204 -10.19 -25.68 3.98
N LYS A 205 -11.06 -26.67 4.13
CA LYS A 205 -11.20 -27.76 3.16
C LYS A 205 -11.62 -27.20 1.79
N TRP A 206 -12.61 -26.32 1.76
CA TRP A 206 -13.02 -25.66 0.51
C TRP A 206 -11.88 -24.88 -0.13
N LEU A 207 -11.13 -24.08 0.64
CA LEU A 207 -9.95 -23.36 0.13
C LEU A 207 -8.93 -24.34 -0.46
N LYS A 208 -8.66 -25.46 0.20
CA LYS A 208 -7.74 -26.49 -0.30
C LYS A 208 -8.20 -27.11 -1.61
N GLU A 209 -9.50 -27.35 -1.77
CA GLU A 209 -10.08 -27.94 -2.97
C GLU A 209 -10.18 -26.96 -4.15
N ASN A 210 -10.15 -25.64 -3.88
CA ASN A 210 -10.35 -24.59 -4.89
C ASN A 210 -9.10 -23.74 -5.16
N ALA A 211 -8.04 -23.88 -4.34
CA ALA A 211 -6.74 -23.27 -4.61
C ALA A 211 -5.96 -24.10 -5.63
N THR A 212 -5.45 -23.44 -6.67
CA THR A 212 -4.64 -24.05 -7.72
C THR A 212 -3.15 -23.80 -7.44
N PRO A 213 -2.34 -24.83 -7.16
CA PRO A 213 -0.90 -24.64 -7.00
C PRO A 213 -0.22 -24.35 -8.33
N PHE A 214 0.80 -23.49 -8.32
CA PHE A 214 1.68 -23.28 -9.47
C PHE A 214 3.14 -23.45 -9.08
N LYS A 215 4.02 -23.65 -10.07
CA LYS A 215 5.38 -24.17 -9.86
C LYS A 215 6.38 -23.12 -9.41
N THR A 216 6.24 -21.88 -9.87
CA THR A 216 7.25 -20.84 -9.67
C THR A 216 6.69 -19.43 -9.89
N CYS A 217 7.25 -18.45 -9.16
CA CYS A 217 7.06 -17.03 -9.48
C CYS A 217 8.02 -16.56 -10.58
N LYS A 218 9.13 -17.27 -10.85
CA LYS A 218 10.19 -16.77 -11.73
C LYS A 218 9.73 -16.67 -13.19
N PRO A 219 10.00 -15.56 -13.87
CA PRO A 219 9.81 -15.43 -15.31
C PRO A 219 10.81 -16.30 -16.07
N SER A 220 10.52 -16.56 -17.34
CA SER A 220 11.45 -17.28 -18.23
C SER A 220 12.61 -16.37 -18.64
N PRO A 221 13.87 -16.86 -18.62
CA PRO A 221 15.01 -16.10 -19.08
C PRO A 221 14.92 -15.70 -20.56
N ILE A 222 15.69 -14.68 -20.94
CA ILE A 222 15.81 -14.26 -22.35
C ILE A 222 16.40 -15.40 -23.18
N GLY A 223 15.77 -15.72 -24.31
CA GLY A 223 16.22 -16.75 -25.24
C GLY A 223 15.76 -18.17 -24.88
N GLU A 224 15.13 -18.36 -23.73
CA GLU A 224 14.53 -19.64 -23.36
C GLU A 224 13.04 -19.69 -23.71
N LYS A 225 12.55 -20.87 -24.09
CA LYS A 225 11.12 -21.07 -24.32
C LYS A 225 10.40 -21.13 -22.97
N ALA A 226 9.41 -20.26 -22.80
CA ALA A 226 8.62 -20.25 -21.58
C ALA A 226 7.78 -21.52 -21.39
N ASP A 227 7.79 -22.07 -20.17
CA ASP A 227 6.83 -23.09 -19.72
C ASP A 227 5.70 -22.41 -18.93
N PHE A 228 4.51 -22.45 -19.52
CA PHE A 228 3.29 -21.91 -18.96
C PHE A 228 2.24 -22.99 -18.66
N SER A 229 2.63 -24.27 -18.67
CA SER A 229 1.72 -25.40 -18.44
C SER A 229 0.97 -25.34 -17.11
N ASP A 230 1.54 -24.66 -16.11
CA ASP A 230 0.95 -24.44 -14.78
C ASP A 230 0.18 -23.11 -14.68
N LEU A 231 -0.05 -22.36 -15.76
CA LEU A 231 -0.77 -21.07 -15.75
C LEU A 231 -2.10 -21.09 -16.52
N GLU A 232 -2.60 -22.26 -16.92
CA GLU A 232 -3.88 -22.35 -17.65
C GLU A 232 -5.06 -21.79 -16.85
N PHE A 233 -5.03 -21.91 -15.51
CA PHE A 233 -6.02 -21.28 -14.63
C PHE A 233 -6.09 -19.76 -14.83
N PHE A 234 -4.97 -19.11 -15.17
CA PHE A 234 -4.91 -17.67 -15.35
C PHE A 234 -5.62 -17.25 -16.63
N ARG A 235 -5.49 -18.02 -17.72
CA ARG A 235 -6.31 -17.82 -18.94
C ARG A 235 -7.79 -17.91 -18.62
N GLN A 236 -8.20 -18.93 -17.86
CA GLN A 236 -9.61 -19.12 -17.47
C GLN A 236 -10.12 -17.97 -16.61
N ALA A 237 -9.32 -17.50 -15.65
CA ALA A 237 -9.69 -16.40 -14.76
C ALA A 237 -9.77 -15.05 -15.49
N VAL A 238 -8.85 -14.80 -16.43
CA VAL A 238 -8.87 -13.60 -17.30
C VAL A 238 -10.05 -13.64 -18.28
N GLY A 239 -10.26 -14.78 -18.93
CA GLY A 239 -11.23 -14.93 -20.02
C GLY A 239 -11.01 -13.93 -21.16
N GLU A 240 -12.07 -13.24 -21.54
CA GLU A 240 -12.07 -12.25 -22.63
C GLU A 240 -11.73 -10.82 -22.21
N ALA A 241 -11.31 -10.62 -20.96
CA ALA A 241 -11.04 -9.29 -20.44
C ALA A 241 -9.97 -8.55 -21.24
N LYS A 242 -10.21 -7.26 -21.49
CA LYS A 242 -9.30 -6.37 -22.23
C LYS A 242 -8.30 -5.68 -21.32
N ILE A 243 -8.64 -5.51 -20.04
CA ILE A 243 -7.77 -4.91 -19.03
C ILE A 243 -7.54 -5.96 -17.94
N ILE A 244 -6.29 -6.37 -17.82
CA ILE A 244 -5.82 -7.36 -16.85
C ILE A 244 -5.01 -6.60 -15.80
N ALA A 245 -5.60 -6.32 -14.65
CA ALA A 245 -4.96 -5.59 -13.58
C ALA A 245 -4.27 -6.55 -12.59
N LEU A 246 -2.97 -6.36 -12.41
CA LEU A 246 -2.12 -7.13 -11.51
C LEU A 246 -1.65 -6.24 -10.36
N GLY A 247 -2.09 -6.58 -9.16
CA GLY A 247 -1.83 -5.86 -7.93
C GLY A 247 -0.53 -6.27 -7.25
N GLU A 248 -0.28 -5.72 -6.07
CA GLU A 248 0.78 -6.12 -5.13
C GLU A 248 0.46 -5.52 -3.77
N ALA A 249 0.51 -6.30 -2.69
CA ALA A 249 0.29 -5.82 -1.33
C ALA A 249 1.48 -5.02 -0.75
N THR A 250 2.62 -5.02 -1.47
CA THR A 250 3.83 -4.25 -1.16
C THR A 250 4.54 -3.89 -2.47
N HIS A 251 5.17 -2.72 -2.56
CA HIS A 251 5.97 -2.34 -3.75
C HIS A 251 7.37 -2.98 -3.83
N GLY A 252 7.82 -3.71 -2.80
CA GLY A 252 9.21 -4.17 -2.69
C GLY A 252 9.41 -5.66 -2.53
N THR A 253 8.48 -6.48 -2.99
CA THR A 253 8.57 -7.94 -2.86
C THR A 253 9.11 -8.58 -4.13
N SER A 254 10.24 -9.28 -4.04
CA SER A 254 10.94 -9.90 -5.19
C SER A 254 10.04 -10.89 -5.95
N GLU A 255 9.31 -11.74 -5.25
CA GLU A 255 8.45 -12.75 -5.84
C GLU A 255 7.22 -12.14 -6.51
N PHE A 256 6.72 -10.99 -6.03
CA PHE A 256 5.61 -10.28 -6.67
C PHE A 256 6.07 -9.70 -8.00
N PHE A 257 7.25 -9.06 -8.04
CA PHE A 257 7.84 -8.60 -9.31
C PHE A 257 8.04 -9.76 -10.29
N GLN A 258 8.63 -10.85 -9.83
CA GLN A 258 8.90 -12.02 -10.66
C GLN A 258 7.59 -12.63 -11.19
N LEU A 259 6.59 -12.81 -10.33
CA LEU A 259 5.31 -13.39 -10.71
C LEU A 259 4.57 -12.50 -11.71
N LYS A 260 4.50 -11.20 -11.46
CA LYS A 260 3.84 -10.26 -12.39
C LYS A 260 4.59 -10.17 -13.72
N HIS A 261 5.92 -10.25 -13.73
CA HIS A 261 6.69 -10.40 -14.96
C HIS A 261 6.32 -11.72 -15.67
N ARG A 262 6.29 -12.86 -14.98
CA ARG A 262 5.89 -14.15 -15.56
C ARG A 262 4.47 -14.12 -16.14
N LEU A 263 3.52 -13.53 -15.43
CA LEU A 263 2.14 -13.35 -15.89
C LEU A 263 2.05 -12.39 -17.09
N LEU A 264 2.90 -11.36 -17.16
CA LEU A 264 3.02 -10.48 -18.31
C LEU A 264 3.56 -11.25 -19.54
N GLN A 265 4.59 -12.09 -19.38
CA GLN A 265 5.08 -12.96 -20.47
C GLN A 265 3.94 -13.84 -20.99
N TYR A 266 3.20 -14.50 -20.10
CA TYR A 266 2.01 -15.27 -20.45
C TYR A 266 0.99 -14.42 -21.19
N ALA A 267 0.61 -13.26 -20.66
CA ALA A 267 -0.42 -12.42 -21.25
C ALA A 267 -0.04 -11.91 -22.64
N ILE A 268 1.25 -11.60 -22.87
CA ILE A 268 1.77 -11.17 -24.17
C ILE A 268 1.71 -12.33 -25.19
N GLN A 269 2.17 -13.51 -24.80
CA GLN A 269 2.35 -14.65 -25.70
C GLN A 269 1.05 -15.44 -25.94
N GLU A 270 0.25 -15.62 -24.90
CA GLU A 270 -0.89 -16.53 -24.88
C GLU A 270 -2.25 -15.82 -24.92
N LEU A 271 -2.28 -14.54 -24.50
CA LEU A 271 -3.49 -13.71 -24.45
C LEU A 271 -3.43 -12.48 -25.36
N ASN A 272 -2.37 -12.35 -26.18
CA ASN A 272 -2.21 -11.28 -27.16
C ASN A 272 -2.25 -9.84 -26.55
N VAL A 273 -1.71 -9.66 -25.35
CA VAL A 273 -1.52 -8.33 -24.74
C VAL A 273 -0.46 -7.53 -25.48
N ARG A 274 -0.74 -6.26 -25.79
CA ARG A 274 0.18 -5.37 -26.55
C ARG A 274 0.53 -4.07 -25.84
N VAL A 275 0.00 -3.86 -24.64
CA VAL A 275 0.34 -2.70 -23.81
C VAL A 275 0.61 -3.17 -22.40
N PHE A 276 1.79 -2.84 -21.90
CA PHE A 276 2.15 -2.93 -20.48
C PHE A 276 2.06 -1.54 -19.87
N ALA A 277 1.08 -1.34 -19.00
CA ALA A 277 0.81 -0.06 -18.33
C ALA A 277 1.19 -0.18 -16.84
N ILE A 278 1.99 0.74 -16.32
CA ILE A 278 2.48 0.72 -14.93
C ILE A 278 2.19 2.03 -14.19
N GLU A 279 2.05 1.94 -12.87
CA GLU A 279 1.91 3.05 -11.92
C GLU A 279 3.18 3.92 -11.86
N ALA A 280 3.42 4.66 -12.94
CA ALA A 280 4.51 5.60 -13.12
C ALA A 280 4.10 6.74 -14.07
N ASN A 281 4.81 7.87 -14.03
CA ASN A 281 4.52 9.00 -14.91
C ASN A 281 4.83 8.61 -16.37
N GLN A 282 3.87 8.83 -17.26
CA GLN A 282 3.98 8.44 -18.67
C GLN A 282 5.24 8.98 -19.37
N LEU A 283 5.58 10.25 -19.17
CA LEU A 283 6.72 10.87 -19.87
C LEU A 283 8.08 10.47 -19.30
N GLU A 284 8.14 9.99 -18.06
CA GLU A 284 9.35 9.37 -17.51
C GLU A 284 9.60 8.04 -18.23
N VAL A 285 8.59 7.17 -18.24
CA VAL A 285 8.71 5.81 -18.79
C VAL A 285 8.67 5.76 -20.32
N GLU A 286 8.36 6.85 -21.02
CA GLU A 286 8.51 6.93 -22.48
C GLU A 286 9.98 6.71 -22.92
N LYS A 287 10.96 7.00 -22.06
CA LYS A 287 12.36 6.61 -22.33
C LYS A 287 12.54 5.09 -22.37
N ILE A 288 11.87 4.38 -21.47
CA ILE A 288 11.86 2.90 -21.43
C ILE A 288 11.11 2.38 -22.66
N ASN A 289 9.95 2.95 -22.99
CA ASN A 289 9.18 2.58 -24.17
C ASN A 289 9.99 2.65 -25.46
N ARG A 290 10.71 3.77 -25.68
CA ARG A 290 11.59 3.94 -26.83
C ARG A 290 12.68 2.89 -26.86
N TYR A 291 13.30 2.59 -25.72
CA TYR A 291 14.29 1.52 -25.61
C TYR A 291 13.70 0.15 -25.94
N VAL A 292 12.58 -0.26 -25.34
CA VAL A 292 12.01 -1.59 -25.63
C VAL A 292 11.49 -1.73 -27.06
N CYS A 293 11.15 -0.62 -27.73
CA CYS A 293 10.73 -0.59 -29.13
C CYS A 293 11.90 -0.41 -30.14
N GLY A 294 13.15 -0.64 -29.72
CA GLY A 294 14.32 -0.66 -30.62
C GLY A 294 15.13 0.62 -30.69
N GLY A 295 14.83 1.61 -29.84
CA GLY A 295 15.66 2.81 -29.66
C GLY A 295 17.03 2.53 -29.03
N GLU A 296 17.85 3.57 -28.94
CA GLU A 296 19.21 3.52 -28.39
C GLU A 296 19.25 3.46 -26.85
N GLY A 297 20.44 3.18 -26.29
CA GLY A 297 20.69 3.13 -24.84
C GLY A 297 20.76 1.70 -24.29
N THR A 298 20.89 1.60 -22.96
CA THR A 298 20.86 0.32 -22.21
C THR A 298 19.72 0.30 -21.19
N ALA A 299 19.33 -0.90 -20.73
CA ALA A 299 18.25 -1.06 -19.74
C ALA A 299 18.58 -0.34 -18.42
N GLU A 300 19.84 -0.40 -17.98
CA GLU A 300 20.34 0.23 -16.76
C GLU A 300 20.33 1.76 -16.84
N GLN A 301 20.41 2.34 -18.04
CA GLN A 301 20.28 3.77 -18.23
C GLN A 301 18.83 4.22 -18.16
N VAL A 302 17.93 3.49 -18.83
CA VAL A 302 16.52 3.92 -18.94
C VAL A 302 15.72 3.65 -17.68
N ILE A 303 16.03 2.61 -16.90
CA ILE A 303 15.30 2.29 -15.66
C ILE A 303 15.46 3.37 -14.58
N LYS A 304 16.57 4.12 -14.60
CA LYS A 304 16.85 5.18 -13.60
C LYS A 304 15.83 6.32 -13.59
N VAL A 305 14.97 6.40 -14.60
CA VAL A 305 13.87 7.37 -14.63
C VAL A 305 12.68 6.95 -13.78
N MET A 306 12.58 5.68 -13.44
CA MET A 306 11.48 5.19 -12.62
C MET A 306 11.67 5.61 -11.18
N PHE A 307 10.55 5.79 -10.49
CA PHE A 307 10.55 6.03 -9.06
C PHE A 307 11.28 4.92 -8.31
N ARG A 308 11.92 5.27 -7.18
CA ARG A 308 12.97 4.46 -6.55
C ARG A 308 12.59 3.01 -6.27
N VAL A 309 11.35 2.74 -5.87
CA VAL A 309 10.86 1.36 -5.58
C VAL A 309 10.87 0.45 -6.80
N TRP A 310 10.79 1.01 -8.00
CA TRP A 310 10.85 0.27 -9.26
C TRP A 310 12.29 0.03 -9.75
N ASN A 311 13.30 0.66 -9.13
CA ASN A 311 14.68 0.58 -9.56
C ASN A 311 15.36 -0.68 -9.02
N THR A 312 14.91 -1.83 -9.52
CA THR A 312 15.27 -3.17 -9.03
C THR A 312 15.80 -4.06 -10.16
N GLU A 313 16.56 -5.09 -9.80
CA GLU A 313 17.01 -6.13 -10.73
C GLU A 313 15.82 -6.85 -11.39
N GLU A 314 14.71 -7.04 -10.67
CA GLU A 314 13.53 -7.70 -11.23
C GLU A 314 12.84 -6.85 -12.31
N MET A 315 12.73 -5.54 -12.11
CA MET A 315 12.20 -4.62 -13.12
C MET A 315 13.17 -4.45 -14.29
N LEU A 316 14.48 -4.43 -14.03
CA LEU A 316 15.52 -4.42 -15.07
C LEU A 316 15.38 -5.65 -15.99
N ALA A 317 15.23 -6.84 -15.40
CA ALA A 317 15.04 -8.08 -16.13
C ALA A 317 13.75 -8.06 -16.99
N LEU A 318 12.67 -7.41 -16.51
CA LEU A 318 11.45 -7.19 -17.30
C LEU A 318 11.71 -6.30 -18.50
N ILE A 319 12.41 -5.17 -18.31
CA ILE A 319 12.71 -4.22 -19.38
C ILE A 319 13.59 -4.87 -20.47
N GLU A 320 14.62 -5.61 -20.05
CA GLU A 320 15.49 -6.36 -20.97
C GLU A 320 14.73 -7.43 -21.74
N TRP A 321 13.90 -8.22 -21.05
CA TRP A 321 13.09 -9.25 -21.68
C TRP A 321 12.10 -8.65 -22.68
N LEU A 322 11.44 -7.54 -22.32
CA LEU A 322 10.47 -6.88 -23.20
C LEU A 322 11.14 -6.35 -24.48
N ARG A 323 12.34 -5.77 -24.36
CA ARG A 323 13.14 -5.39 -25.53
C ARG A 323 13.48 -6.60 -26.39
N ALA A 324 13.98 -7.67 -25.81
CA ALA A 324 14.34 -8.88 -26.55
C ALA A 324 13.13 -9.47 -27.30
N TYR A 325 11.97 -9.53 -26.63
CA TYR A 325 10.71 -9.95 -27.23
C TYR A 325 10.31 -9.04 -28.41
N ASN A 326 10.32 -7.73 -28.22
CA ASN A 326 9.91 -6.76 -29.25
C ASN A 326 10.80 -6.81 -30.49
N LEU A 327 12.12 -6.94 -30.32
CA LEU A 327 13.06 -7.04 -31.43
C LEU A 327 12.87 -8.31 -32.27
N GLN A 328 12.33 -9.38 -31.68
CA GLN A 328 11.94 -10.60 -32.40
C GLN A 328 10.53 -10.52 -33.00
N ASN A 329 9.71 -9.58 -32.53
CA ASN A 329 8.28 -9.46 -32.87
C ASN A 329 7.92 -8.05 -33.40
N LEU A 330 8.64 -7.58 -34.41
CA LEU A 330 8.53 -6.18 -34.89
C LEU A 330 7.12 -5.72 -35.31
N ARG A 331 6.23 -6.65 -35.66
CA ARG A 331 4.83 -6.36 -36.03
C ARG A 331 3.84 -6.43 -34.87
N GLN A 332 4.29 -6.91 -33.71
CA GLN A 332 3.49 -7.18 -32.52
C GLN A 332 4.22 -6.71 -31.25
N MET A 333 4.95 -5.60 -31.38
CA MET A 333 5.65 -5.01 -30.24
C MET A 333 4.67 -4.66 -29.13
N VAL A 334 5.15 -4.81 -27.91
CA VAL A 334 4.47 -4.44 -26.68
C VAL A 334 5.02 -3.09 -26.25
N GLU A 335 4.13 -2.15 -26.03
CA GLU A 335 4.50 -0.82 -25.54
C GLU A 335 4.59 -0.82 -24.02
N PHE A 336 5.52 -0.01 -23.49
CA PHE A 336 5.66 0.28 -22.08
C PHE A 336 5.08 1.68 -21.82
N VAL A 337 4.03 1.80 -21.01
CA VAL A 337 3.33 3.07 -20.76
C VAL A 337 3.12 3.29 -19.27
N GLY A 338 3.06 4.56 -18.87
CA GLY A 338 2.71 5.00 -17.52
C GLY A 338 1.33 5.65 -17.54
N PHE A 339 0.61 5.59 -16.41
CA PHE A 339 -0.70 6.23 -16.28
C PHE A 339 -0.81 7.15 -15.07
N ASP A 340 0.25 7.25 -14.28
CA ASP A 340 0.31 8.12 -13.11
C ASP A 340 0.69 9.56 -13.50
N LEU A 341 0.49 10.48 -12.57
CA LEU A 341 0.51 11.92 -12.79
C LEU A 341 1.09 12.69 -11.59
N GLN A 342 2.04 12.08 -10.90
CA GLN A 342 2.72 12.68 -9.75
C GLN A 342 3.65 13.82 -10.17
N ASP A 343 4.38 13.70 -11.29
CA ASP A 343 5.28 14.74 -11.80
C ASP A 343 4.63 15.59 -12.91
N PRO A 344 4.25 16.85 -12.63
CA PRO A 344 3.69 17.74 -13.64
C PRO A 344 4.76 18.36 -14.57
N SER A 345 6.05 18.28 -14.21
CA SER A 345 7.11 19.08 -14.86
C SER A 345 7.42 18.64 -16.29
N LEU A 346 7.49 17.33 -16.55
CA LEU A 346 7.71 16.78 -17.89
C LEU A 346 6.50 17.03 -18.82
N PRO A 347 5.24 16.86 -18.39
CA PRO A 347 4.08 17.27 -19.18
C PRO A 347 4.11 18.74 -19.56
N MET A 348 4.48 19.63 -18.63
CA MET A 348 4.63 21.06 -18.90
C MET A 348 5.73 21.33 -19.94
N ASP A 349 6.91 20.71 -19.81
CA ASP A 349 8.02 20.87 -20.77
C ASP A 349 7.64 20.38 -22.17
N SER A 350 7.01 19.21 -22.25
CA SER A 350 6.54 18.65 -23.51
C SER A 350 5.49 19.55 -24.16
N LEU A 351 4.62 20.17 -23.37
CA LEU A 351 3.58 21.08 -23.88
C LEU A 351 4.20 22.39 -24.40
N SER A 352 5.11 23.00 -23.64
CA SER A 352 5.82 24.21 -24.07
C SER A 352 6.57 23.99 -25.38
N HIS A 353 7.32 22.89 -25.49
CA HIS A 353 8.06 22.56 -26.70
C HIS A 353 7.14 22.34 -27.91
N PHE A 354 6.02 21.62 -27.74
CA PHE A 354 5.04 21.45 -28.80
C PHE A 354 4.47 22.79 -29.28
N ILE A 355 4.08 23.67 -28.35
CA ILE A 355 3.51 24.99 -28.67
C ILE A 355 4.55 25.87 -29.37
N GLY A 356 5.80 25.85 -28.92
CA GLY A 356 6.92 26.53 -29.58
C GLY A 356 7.08 26.13 -31.05
N ASP A 357 6.91 24.85 -31.37
CA ASP A 357 7.01 24.36 -32.75
C ASP A 357 5.82 24.77 -33.64
N VAL A 358 4.60 24.76 -33.10
CA VAL A 358 3.37 24.92 -33.92
C VAL A 358 2.79 26.34 -33.92
N GLU A 359 3.01 27.09 -32.84
CA GLU A 359 2.51 28.45 -32.64
C GLU A 359 3.39 29.23 -31.62
N PRO A 360 4.62 29.62 -31.99
CA PRO A 360 5.60 30.24 -31.07
C PRO A 360 5.07 31.45 -30.29
N ALA A 361 4.13 32.20 -30.87
CA ALA A 361 3.51 33.36 -30.23
C ALA A 361 2.78 33.04 -28.91
N LEU A 362 2.38 31.78 -28.68
CA LEU A 362 1.70 31.35 -27.45
C LEU A 362 2.66 30.78 -26.40
N GLN A 363 3.91 30.48 -26.76
CA GLN A 363 4.83 29.76 -25.87
C GLN A 363 5.11 30.55 -24.59
N ALA A 364 5.44 31.84 -24.73
CA ALA A 364 5.76 32.71 -23.59
C ALA A 364 4.59 32.85 -22.59
N LEU A 365 3.34 32.85 -23.09
CA LEU A 365 2.15 32.87 -22.24
C LEU A 365 2.04 31.58 -21.42
N VAL A 366 2.15 30.42 -22.08
CA VAL A 366 2.06 29.11 -21.41
C VAL A 366 3.17 28.92 -20.38
N ASP A 367 4.41 29.26 -20.75
CA ASP A 367 5.56 29.20 -19.82
C ASP A 367 5.34 30.09 -18.60
N SER A 368 4.76 31.28 -18.79
CA SER A 368 4.46 32.20 -17.69
C SER A 368 3.39 31.65 -16.75
N LEU A 369 2.34 31.02 -17.28
CA LEU A 369 1.26 30.44 -16.48
C LEU A 369 1.74 29.22 -15.67
N GLN A 370 2.71 28.45 -16.19
CA GLN A 370 3.26 27.26 -15.53
C GLN A 370 4.39 27.56 -14.53
N ARG A 371 5.07 28.71 -14.64
CA ARG A 371 6.33 29.02 -13.93
C ARG A 371 6.26 28.76 -12.43
N ASN A 372 5.29 29.37 -11.74
CA ASN A 372 5.20 29.29 -10.28
C ASN A 372 4.89 27.86 -9.80
N TYR A 373 4.05 27.13 -10.54
CA TYR A 373 3.74 25.74 -10.20
C TYR A 373 4.98 24.85 -10.37
N ARG A 374 5.72 25.03 -11.48
CA ARG A 374 6.98 24.32 -11.74
C ARG A 374 8.04 24.59 -10.68
N GLU A 375 8.21 25.85 -10.28
CA GLU A 375 9.18 26.24 -9.25
C GLU A 375 8.82 25.63 -7.89
N ALA A 376 7.53 25.64 -7.52
CA ALA A 376 7.07 25.00 -6.28
C ALA A 376 7.29 23.48 -6.29
N TRP A 377 7.02 22.80 -7.41
CA TRP A 377 7.32 21.38 -7.57
C TRP A 377 8.82 21.09 -7.40
N ARG A 378 9.69 21.86 -8.07
CA ARG A 378 11.16 21.72 -7.97
C ARG A 378 11.68 21.97 -6.56
N ALA A 379 11.08 22.90 -5.84
CA ALA A 379 11.41 23.20 -4.45
C ALA A 379 10.86 22.16 -3.46
N GLN A 380 10.16 21.11 -3.93
CA GLN A 380 9.44 20.15 -3.09
C GLN A 380 8.46 20.84 -2.11
N TYR A 381 7.94 22.00 -2.51
CA TYR A 381 6.93 22.76 -1.78
C TYR A 381 5.50 22.38 -2.23
N TYR A 382 5.39 21.24 -2.91
CA TYR A 382 4.15 20.63 -3.35
C TYR A 382 3.84 19.41 -2.47
N PRO A 383 2.60 19.26 -1.96
CA PRO A 383 1.49 20.20 -2.06
C PRO A 383 1.42 21.21 -0.89
N GLN A 384 2.52 21.49 -0.18
CA GLN A 384 2.52 22.24 1.09
C GLN A 384 2.26 23.76 0.93
N ALA A 385 2.14 24.26 -0.30
CA ALA A 385 1.78 25.65 -0.55
C ALA A 385 0.37 26.02 -0.05
N ALA A 386 0.14 27.31 0.23
CA ALA A 386 -1.15 27.82 0.66
C ALA A 386 -2.25 27.57 -0.40
N ASP A 387 -3.48 27.36 0.05
CA ASP A 387 -4.65 27.03 -0.78
C ASP A 387 -4.87 28.02 -1.92
N SER A 388 -4.70 29.32 -1.66
CA SER A 388 -4.81 30.39 -2.66
C SER A 388 -3.77 30.26 -3.77
N ILE A 389 -2.56 29.77 -3.46
CA ILE A 389 -1.50 29.52 -4.44
C ILE A 389 -1.81 28.26 -5.25
N ARG A 390 -2.26 27.19 -4.58
CA ARG A 390 -2.65 25.93 -5.24
C ARG A 390 -3.84 26.13 -6.20
N LEU A 391 -4.79 26.99 -5.82
CA LEU A 391 -5.90 27.37 -6.68
C LEU A 391 -5.42 28.06 -7.96
N ILE A 392 -4.48 29.01 -7.86
CA ILE A 392 -3.89 29.68 -9.03
C ILE A 392 -3.22 28.67 -9.97
N TRP A 393 -2.54 27.66 -9.44
CA TRP A 393 -1.94 26.61 -10.29
C TRP A 393 -3.00 25.84 -11.07
N LYS A 394 -4.11 25.48 -10.42
CA LYS A 394 -5.26 24.79 -11.04
C LYS A 394 -5.92 25.66 -12.11
N GLU A 395 -6.24 26.91 -11.80
CA GLU A 395 -6.85 27.85 -12.75
C GLU A 395 -5.94 28.10 -13.97
N ASN A 396 -4.63 28.26 -13.75
CA ASN A 396 -3.66 28.42 -14.84
C ASN A 396 -3.58 27.16 -15.72
N ALA A 397 -3.57 25.97 -15.11
CA ALA A 397 -3.58 24.71 -15.85
C ALA A 397 -4.87 24.57 -16.69
N GLU A 398 -6.03 24.92 -16.12
CA GLU A 398 -7.31 24.90 -16.81
C GLU A 398 -7.36 25.90 -17.97
N GLN A 399 -6.82 27.11 -17.77
CA GLN A 399 -6.66 28.11 -18.84
C GLN A 399 -5.80 27.60 -19.99
N ILE A 400 -4.68 26.94 -19.69
CA ILE A 400 -3.81 26.33 -20.70
C ILE A 400 -4.56 25.21 -21.44
N LEU A 401 -5.26 24.32 -20.73
CA LEU A 401 -6.04 23.26 -21.36
C LEU A 401 -7.13 23.83 -22.27
N ALA A 402 -7.83 24.88 -21.85
CA ALA A 402 -8.84 25.56 -22.66
C ALA A 402 -8.21 26.18 -23.92
N LEU A 403 -7.05 26.84 -23.79
CA LEU A 403 -6.30 27.41 -24.91
C LEU A 403 -5.91 26.32 -25.92
N VAL A 404 -5.24 25.26 -25.47
CA VAL A 404 -4.81 24.13 -26.32
C VAL A 404 -6.01 23.46 -26.99
N SER A 405 -7.11 23.29 -26.27
CA SER A 405 -8.36 22.72 -26.80
C SER A 405 -8.98 23.61 -27.88
N SER A 406 -8.99 24.94 -27.70
CA SER A 406 -9.49 25.89 -28.69
C SER A 406 -8.69 25.88 -30.00
N LYS A 407 -7.40 25.51 -29.93
CA LYS A 407 -6.50 25.43 -31.08
C LYS A 407 -6.49 24.06 -31.76
N LYS A 408 -7.12 23.05 -31.15
CA LYS A 408 -7.10 21.65 -31.61
C LYS A 408 -7.41 21.54 -33.11
N GLN A 409 -8.52 22.12 -33.57
CA GLN A 409 -8.93 22.02 -34.97
C GLN A 409 -7.88 22.62 -35.92
N THR A 410 -7.43 23.85 -35.64
CA THR A 410 -6.43 24.54 -36.44
C THR A 410 -5.10 23.78 -36.51
N TRP A 411 -4.62 23.26 -35.37
CA TRP A 411 -3.39 22.46 -35.35
C TRP A 411 -3.56 21.10 -36.02
N GLN A 412 -4.75 20.50 -35.95
CA GLN A 412 -5.07 19.25 -36.63
C GLN A 412 -5.06 19.41 -38.15
N GLU A 413 -5.57 20.53 -38.67
CA GLU A 413 -5.52 20.86 -40.10
C GLU A 413 -4.08 21.08 -40.61
N LYS A 414 -3.21 21.62 -39.75
CA LYS A 414 -1.77 21.77 -40.01
C LYS A 414 -1.00 20.44 -39.91
N ALA A 415 -1.45 19.50 -39.10
CA ALA A 415 -0.78 18.21 -38.88
C ALA A 415 -0.94 17.26 -40.09
N LYS A 416 0.05 17.28 -41.01
CA LYS A 416 0.01 16.49 -42.26
C LYS A 416 0.44 15.03 -42.14
N THR A 417 1.15 14.65 -41.08
CA THR A 417 1.70 13.29 -40.93
C THR A 417 1.09 12.59 -39.72
N ALA A 418 1.15 11.25 -39.70
CA ALA A 418 0.72 10.49 -38.53
C ALA A 418 1.51 10.89 -37.27
N ALA A 419 2.80 11.19 -37.42
CA ALA A 419 3.66 11.66 -36.34
C ALA A 419 3.21 13.03 -35.79
N SER A 420 2.91 14.01 -36.65
CA SER A 420 2.46 15.33 -36.18
C SER A 420 1.06 15.28 -35.55
N LYS A 421 0.17 14.41 -36.04
CA LYS A 421 -1.13 14.16 -35.40
C LYS A 421 -0.96 13.53 -34.02
N LYS A 422 -0.07 12.54 -33.87
CA LYS A 422 0.23 11.91 -32.58
C LYS A 422 0.85 12.91 -31.59
N ARG A 423 1.73 13.81 -32.05
CA ARG A 423 2.27 14.90 -31.23
C ARG A 423 1.17 15.83 -30.68
N LEU A 424 0.18 16.17 -31.50
CA LEU A 424 -0.96 16.98 -31.08
C LEU A 424 -1.82 16.29 -30.00
N GLU A 425 -2.13 15.00 -30.18
CA GLU A 425 -2.90 14.24 -29.17
C GLU A 425 -2.14 14.15 -27.84
N TRP A 426 -0.82 13.96 -27.88
CA TRP A 426 0.01 14.03 -26.67
C TRP A 426 0.05 15.41 -26.03
N ALA A 427 0.08 16.50 -26.80
CA ALA A 427 0.03 17.85 -26.24
C ALA A 427 -1.29 18.10 -25.49
N LEU A 428 -2.42 17.65 -26.06
CA LEU A 428 -3.73 17.71 -25.39
C LEU A 428 -3.75 16.86 -24.11
N GLN A 429 -3.20 15.65 -24.17
CA GLN A 429 -3.14 14.78 -23.00
C GLN A 429 -2.21 15.34 -21.91
N ASN A 430 -1.07 15.91 -22.28
CA ASN A 430 -0.14 16.53 -21.33
C ASN A 430 -0.78 17.75 -20.66
N ALA A 431 -1.52 18.58 -21.41
CA ALA A 431 -2.29 19.68 -20.82
C ALA A 431 -3.33 19.15 -19.81
N ARG A 432 -4.01 18.04 -20.10
CA ARG A 432 -4.93 17.37 -19.17
C ARG A 432 -4.21 16.85 -17.93
N VAL A 433 -3.09 16.17 -18.07
CA VAL A 433 -2.29 15.65 -16.94
C VAL A 433 -1.83 16.78 -16.01
N VAL A 434 -1.44 17.94 -16.56
CA VAL A 434 -1.08 19.11 -15.74
C VAL A 434 -2.28 19.61 -14.92
N VAL A 435 -3.48 19.65 -15.50
CA VAL A 435 -4.72 19.99 -14.78
C VAL A 435 -4.99 18.97 -13.67
N GLN A 436 -4.94 17.68 -13.98
CA GLN A 436 -5.18 16.62 -13.01
C GLN A 436 -4.20 16.70 -11.82
N ALA A 437 -2.90 16.92 -12.10
CA ALA A 437 -1.88 17.08 -11.06
C ALA A 437 -2.11 18.34 -10.21
N ALA A 438 -2.52 19.45 -10.84
CA ALA A 438 -2.86 20.68 -10.13
C ALA A 438 -4.14 20.53 -9.28
N ASP A 439 -5.10 19.72 -9.72
CA ASP A 439 -6.32 19.44 -8.97
C ASP A 439 -6.07 18.55 -7.74
N ILE A 440 -5.21 17.52 -7.85
CA ILE A 440 -4.72 16.79 -6.68
C ILE A 440 -4.04 17.76 -5.70
N ALA A 441 -3.20 18.66 -6.24
CA ALA A 441 -2.54 19.69 -5.46
C ALA A 441 -3.57 20.52 -4.70
N TYR A 442 -4.61 21.03 -5.35
CA TYR A 442 -5.58 21.94 -4.78
C TYR A 442 -6.57 21.25 -3.83
N SER A 443 -7.16 20.14 -4.25
CA SER A 443 -8.18 19.43 -3.49
C SER A 443 -7.64 18.74 -2.24
N GLN A 444 -6.37 18.29 -2.26
CA GLN A 444 -5.80 17.39 -1.24
C GLN A 444 -6.60 16.09 -1.07
N ILE A 445 -7.44 15.74 -2.04
CA ILE A 445 -8.24 14.52 -2.04
C ILE A 445 -7.38 13.41 -2.67
N VAL A 446 -6.86 12.52 -1.85
CA VAL A 446 -6.01 11.40 -2.29
C VAL A 446 -6.70 10.54 -3.35
N SER A 447 -8.02 10.30 -3.21
CA SER A 447 -8.79 9.50 -4.15
C SER A 447 -8.97 10.14 -5.54
N ALA A 448 -8.77 11.45 -5.68
CA ALA A 448 -8.79 12.09 -7.00
C ALA A 448 -7.68 11.56 -7.92
N ARG A 449 -6.53 11.18 -7.35
CA ARG A 449 -5.44 10.55 -8.12
C ARG A 449 -5.90 9.28 -8.82
N ASP A 450 -6.64 8.43 -8.12
CA ASP A 450 -7.12 7.15 -8.65
C ASP A 450 -8.14 7.33 -9.79
N THR A 451 -9.02 8.33 -9.68
CA THR A 451 -9.91 8.73 -10.77
C THR A 451 -9.12 9.14 -12.01
N PHE A 452 -8.10 9.98 -11.85
CA PHE A 452 -7.27 10.45 -12.96
C PHE A 452 -6.42 9.35 -13.59
N MET A 453 -5.89 8.42 -12.79
CA MET A 453 -5.21 7.22 -13.31
C MET A 453 -6.15 6.37 -14.16
N ALA A 454 -7.42 6.21 -13.75
CA ALA A 454 -8.42 5.50 -14.55
C ALA A 454 -8.74 6.22 -15.87
N GLU A 455 -8.85 7.55 -15.84
CA GLU A 455 -9.02 8.35 -17.06
C GLU A 455 -7.83 8.23 -18.01
N ASN A 456 -6.60 8.18 -17.47
CA ASN A 456 -5.38 8.04 -18.25
C ASN A 456 -5.30 6.66 -18.91
N ILE A 457 -5.66 5.58 -18.21
CA ILE A 457 -5.78 4.24 -18.81
C ILE A 457 -6.83 4.22 -19.93
N ARG A 458 -8.00 4.86 -19.71
CA ARG A 458 -9.03 4.99 -20.74
C ARG A 458 -8.49 5.73 -21.96
N TRP A 459 -7.75 6.82 -21.76
CA TRP A 459 -7.11 7.55 -22.84
C TRP A 459 -6.10 6.66 -23.59
N ILE A 460 -5.20 5.98 -22.87
CA ILE A 460 -4.21 5.04 -23.45
C ILE A 460 -4.90 4.01 -24.34
N GLN A 461 -5.98 3.39 -23.86
CA GLN A 461 -6.72 2.40 -24.65
C GLN A 461 -7.38 3.02 -25.88
N SER A 462 -7.92 4.24 -25.78
CA SER A 462 -8.51 4.96 -26.93
C SER A 462 -7.51 5.28 -28.04
N GLN A 463 -6.21 5.32 -27.72
CA GLN A 463 -5.13 5.55 -28.70
C GLN A 463 -4.73 4.27 -29.46
N ARG A 464 -5.43 3.16 -29.26
CA ARG A 464 -5.09 1.84 -29.81
C ARG A 464 -6.27 1.24 -30.58
N LEU A 465 -5.99 0.21 -31.37
CA LEU A 465 -7.02 -0.49 -32.12
C LEU A 465 -8.04 -1.14 -31.16
N PRO A 466 -9.33 -1.16 -31.52
CA PRO A 466 -10.34 -1.87 -30.75
C PRO A 466 -9.92 -3.33 -30.48
N GLY A 467 -10.09 -3.79 -29.25
CA GLY A 467 -9.71 -5.14 -28.83
C GLY A 467 -8.26 -5.29 -28.37
N THR A 468 -7.43 -4.24 -28.43
CA THR A 468 -6.09 -4.25 -27.83
C THR A 468 -6.19 -4.53 -26.34
N ARG A 469 -5.54 -5.61 -25.88
CA ARG A 469 -5.49 -5.97 -24.46
C ARG A 469 -4.32 -5.28 -23.76
N ILE A 470 -4.55 -4.85 -22.52
CA ILE A 470 -3.64 -4.10 -21.67
C ILE A 470 -3.44 -4.85 -20.36
N VAL A 471 -2.19 -4.99 -19.91
CA VAL A 471 -1.89 -5.33 -18.52
C VAL A 471 -1.66 -4.03 -17.75
N VAL A 472 -2.35 -3.87 -16.63
CA VAL A 472 -2.21 -2.73 -15.70
C VAL A 472 -1.50 -3.22 -14.44
N TRP A 473 -0.40 -2.58 -14.07
CA TRP A 473 0.42 -2.92 -12.91
C TRP A 473 0.41 -1.76 -11.92
N ALA A 474 -0.14 -2.00 -10.73
CA ALA A 474 -0.15 -1.04 -9.62
C ALA A 474 -0.22 -1.78 -8.28
N HIS A 475 -0.25 -1.04 -7.17
CA HIS A 475 -0.58 -1.57 -5.86
C HIS A 475 -2.00 -2.18 -5.82
N ASP A 476 -2.24 -3.16 -4.95
CA ASP A 476 -3.54 -3.82 -4.75
C ASP A 476 -4.69 -2.82 -4.53
N SER A 477 -4.42 -1.77 -3.75
CA SER A 477 -5.41 -0.72 -3.45
C SER A 477 -5.84 0.11 -4.65
N HIS A 478 -4.99 0.24 -5.66
CA HIS A 478 -5.31 0.99 -6.87
C HIS A 478 -6.12 0.13 -7.84
N ILE A 479 -5.83 -1.16 -7.95
CA ILE A 479 -6.54 -2.05 -8.89
C ILE A 479 -7.83 -2.66 -8.32
N ALA A 480 -8.10 -2.48 -7.03
CA ALA A 480 -9.30 -3.03 -6.41
C ALA A 480 -10.57 -2.51 -7.10
N ARG A 481 -11.54 -3.40 -7.38
CA ARG A 481 -12.85 -3.01 -7.93
C ARG A 481 -13.71 -2.25 -6.93
N SER A 482 -13.47 -2.46 -5.63
CA SER A 482 -14.18 -1.79 -4.55
C SER A 482 -15.70 -1.92 -4.64
N ASP A 483 -16.18 -3.13 -4.94
CA ASP A 483 -17.60 -3.40 -5.16
C ASP A 483 -18.38 -3.71 -3.86
N SER A 484 -17.75 -3.64 -2.68
CA SER A 484 -18.44 -3.90 -1.41
C SER A 484 -19.54 -2.86 -1.21
N PRO A 485 -20.77 -3.28 -0.83
CA PRO A 485 -21.84 -2.33 -0.53
C PRO A 485 -21.52 -1.47 0.69
N ASP A 486 -20.68 -1.97 1.59
CA ASP A 486 -20.12 -1.20 2.70
C ASP A 486 -18.75 -0.66 2.29
N PHE A 487 -18.67 0.68 2.15
CA PHE A 487 -17.49 1.37 1.67
C PHE A 487 -16.27 1.23 2.59
N ARG A 488 -16.49 0.90 3.88
CA ARG A 488 -15.42 0.73 4.87
C ARG A 488 -14.55 -0.49 4.58
N TYR A 489 -15.10 -1.48 3.86
CA TYR A 489 -14.39 -2.70 3.47
C TYR A 489 -13.90 -2.67 2.02
N ASN A 490 -13.79 -1.47 1.46
CA ASN A 490 -13.17 -1.18 0.18
C ASN A 490 -11.88 -0.38 0.37
N TYR A 491 -10.91 -0.62 -0.50
CA TYR A 491 -9.72 0.24 -0.56
C TYR A 491 -10.12 1.68 -0.90
N HIS A 492 -9.42 2.65 -0.29
CA HIS A 492 -9.68 4.08 -0.49
C HIS A 492 -11.16 4.47 -0.27
N GLN A 493 -11.85 3.80 0.65
CA GLN A 493 -13.29 3.99 0.91
C GLN A 493 -14.15 3.80 -0.35
N GLY A 494 -13.66 2.93 -1.22
CA GLY A 494 -14.23 2.65 -2.51
C GLY A 494 -14.03 3.76 -3.52
N GLU A 495 -12.90 4.45 -3.55
CA GLU A 495 -12.57 5.39 -4.63
C GLU A 495 -11.26 5.00 -5.34
N SER A 496 -11.02 3.70 -5.46
CA SER A 496 -9.88 3.14 -6.17
C SER A 496 -9.98 3.28 -7.69
N MET A 497 -8.85 3.32 -8.38
CA MET A 497 -8.78 3.35 -9.85
C MET A 497 -9.54 2.15 -10.46
N GLY A 498 -9.40 0.98 -9.85
CA GLY A 498 -10.07 -0.25 -10.25
C GLY A 498 -11.58 -0.18 -10.18
N LYS A 499 -12.18 0.62 -9.27
CA LYS A 499 -13.63 0.87 -9.27
C LYS A 499 -14.09 1.57 -10.53
N TYR A 500 -13.38 2.64 -10.91
CA TYR A 500 -13.69 3.39 -12.11
C TYR A 500 -13.52 2.52 -13.36
N LEU A 501 -12.43 1.75 -13.44
CA LEU A 501 -12.20 0.82 -14.54
C LEU A 501 -13.25 -0.29 -14.59
N SER A 502 -13.56 -0.92 -13.44
CA SER A 502 -14.61 -1.94 -13.34
C SER A 502 -15.96 -1.42 -13.83
N ARG A 503 -16.33 -0.19 -13.47
CA ARG A 503 -17.58 0.45 -13.96
C ARG A 503 -17.55 0.77 -15.45
N MET A 504 -16.42 1.25 -15.97
CA MET A 504 -16.30 1.62 -17.39
C MET A 504 -16.26 0.39 -18.31
N TYR A 505 -15.67 -0.70 -17.85
CA TYR A 505 -15.34 -1.86 -18.69
C TYR A 505 -16.13 -3.13 -18.32
N GLY A 506 -16.77 -3.18 -17.15
CA GLY A 506 -17.56 -4.32 -16.69
C GLY A 506 -16.76 -5.63 -16.75
N SER A 507 -17.26 -6.60 -17.53
CA SER A 507 -16.59 -7.88 -17.71
C SER A 507 -15.23 -7.78 -18.44
N ASP A 508 -14.93 -6.65 -19.10
CA ASP A 508 -13.65 -6.43 -19.77
C ASP A 508 -12.51 -6.01 -18.81
N TYR A 509 -12.81 -5.81 -17.51
CA TYR A 509 -11.83 -5.57 -16.46
C TYR A 509 -11.73 -6.78 -15.52
N ARG A 510 -10.50 -7.24 -15.27
CA ARG A 510 -10.21 -8.27 -14.27
C ARG A 510 -9.09 -7.83 -13.36
N ALA A 511 -9.29 -7.96 -12.05
CA ALA A 511 -8.33 -7.54 -11.03
C ALA A 511 -7.81 -8.75 -10.24
N PHE A 512 -6.49 -8.85 -10.11
CA PHE A 512 -5.82 -9.94 -9.41
C PHE A 512 -4.90 -9.39 -8.31
N GLY A 513 -5.24 -9.65 -7.05
CA GLY A 513 -4.45 -9.22 -5.89
C GLY A 513 -3.31 -10.19 -5.58
N LEU A 514 -2.21 -9.69 -5.01
CA LEU A 514 -1.01 -10.48 -4.69
C LEU A 514 -0.68 -10.41 -3.19
N PHE A 515 -0.75 -11.56 -2.53
CA PHE A 515 -0.79 -11.75 -1.08
C PHE A 515 0.39 -12.60 -0.59
N THR A 516 0.79 -12.42 0.66
CA THR A 516 1.91 -13.17 1.27
C THR A 516 1.72 -13.37 2.76
N TYR A 517 2.02 -14.59 3.22
CA TYR A 517 1.97 -14.90 4.65
C TYR A 517 3.04 -14.15 5.43
N GLY A 518 4.28 -14.07 4.92
CA GLY A 518 5.34 -13.29 5.56
C GLY A 518 6.66 -13.41 4.80
N GLY A 519 7.77 -13.05 5.44
CA GLY A 519 9.08 -12.98 4.79
C GLY A 519 9.60 -11.56 4.86
N GLN A 520 10.08 -11.02 3.73
CA GLN A 520 10.61 -9.66 3.64
C GLN A 520 10.08 -8.92 2.42
N TYR A 521 10.11 -7.59 2.49
CA TYR A 521 9.93 -6.67 1.36
C TYR A 521 10.92 -5.49 1.49
N SER A 522 11.16 -4.77 0.41
CA SER A 522 11.89 -3.50 0.41
C SER A 522 10.92 -2.33 0.59
N ALA A 523 11.21 -1.39 1.49
CA ALA A 523 10.45 -0.15 1.62
C ALA A 523 11.35 0.99 2.12
N THR A 524 10.87 2.23 2.03
CA THR A 524 11.52 3.32 2.75
C THR A 524 11.16 3.29 4.23
N VAL A 525 12.03 3.88 5.05
CA VAL A 525 11.78 4.03 6.50
C VAL A 525 10.56 4.92 6.75
N SER A 526 10.44 6.01 5.99
CA SER A 526 9.29 6.91 6.03
C SER A 526 9.15 7.62 4.67
N PHE A 527 8.13 8.47 4.53
CA PHE A 527 7.97 9.31 3.34
C PHE A 527 9.05 10.40 3.22
N THR A 528 9.67 10.80 4.33
CA THR A 528 10.74 11.82 4.38
C THR A 528 12.13 11.20 4.36
N ASN A 529 12.27 9.95 4.81
CA ASN A 529 13.51 9.20 4.76
C ASN A 529 13.51 8.22 3.58
N HIS A 530 14.02 8.69 2.44
CA HIS A 530 14.05 7.93 1.18
C HIS A 530 15.06 6.77 1.12
N LYS A 531 15.62 6.34 2.27
CA LYS A 531 16.48 5.17 2.35
C LYS A 531 15.61 3.91 2.24
N VAL A 532 15.82 3.15 1.16
CA VAL A 532 15.15 1.86 0.95
C VAL A 532 15.94 0.77 1.66
N LEU A 533 15.26 -0.06 2.45
CA LEU A 533 15.83 -1.15 3.22
C LEU A 533 14.95 -2.40 3.13
N PRO A 534 15.53 -3.61 3.28
CA PRO A 534 14.74 -4.79 3.55
C PRO A 534 14.05 -4.64 4.93
N VAL A 535 12.77 -4.99 4.98
CA VAL A 535 11.91 -4.98 6.15
C VAL A 535 11.27 -6.35 6.30
N ASP A 536 11.21 -6.85 7.54
CA ASP A 536 10.51 -8.08 7.84
C ASP A 536 9.00 -7.87 7.75
N ALA A 537 8.36 -8.63 6.88
CA ALA A 537 6.92 -8.65 6.75
C ALA A 537 6.31 -9.35 7.96
N MET A 538 5.35 -8.70 8.63
CA MET A 538 4.63 -9.35 9.73
C MET A 538 3.96 -10.62 9.24
N ASN A 539 4.04 -11.73 9.98
CA ASN A 539 3.27 -12.91 9.62
C ASN A 539 1.77 -12.56 9.61
N ALA A 540 1.06 -13.05 8.61
CA ALA A 540 -0.32 -12.69 8.43
C ALA A 540 -1.19 -13.20 9.58
N PRO A 541 -2.15 -12.37 10.03
CA PRO A 541 -2.90 -12.71 11.21
C PRO A 541 -3.94 -13.79 10.94
N ARG A 542 -4.30 -14.50 12.00
CA ARG A 542 -5.36 -15.51 12.00
C ARG A 542 -6.65 -14.91 11.45
N GLY A 543 -7.30 -15.67 10.58
CA GLY A 543 -8.52 -15.23 9.92
C GLY A 543 -8.30 -14.39 8.66
N SER A 544 -7.05 -14.05 8.31
CA SER A 544 -6.72 -13.52 6.98
C SER A 544 -6.72 -14.62 5.92
N PHE A 545 -6.90 -14.25 4.65
CA PHE A 545 -6.74 -15.19 3.54
C PHE A 545 -5.31 -15.71 3.44
N ASP A 546 -4.30 -14.86 3.67
CA ASP A 546 -2.88 -15.25 3.64
C ASP A 546 -2.58 -16.37 4.65
N GLU A 547 -3.07 -16.24 5.89
CA GLU A 547 -2.88 -17.28 6.92
C GLU A 547 -3.62 -18.57 6.56
N ALA A 548 -4.85 -18.44 6.04
CA ALA A 548 -5.63 -19.60 5.62
C ALA A 548 -4.92 -20.38 4.49
N LEU A 549 -4.37 -19.66 3.51
CA LEU A 549 -3.64 -20.20 2.38
C LEU A 549 -2.29 -20.80 2.80
N HIS A 550 -1.56 -20.14 3.71
CA HIS A 550 -0.37 -20.70 4.36
C HIS A 550 -0.67 -22.07 4.98
N GLY A 551 -1.76 -22.17 5.75
CA GLY A 551 -2.14 -23.40 6.44
C GLY A 551 -2.51 -24.57 5.51
N ILE A 552 -2.88 -24.32 4.25
CA ILE A 552 -3.20 -25.38 3.27
C ILE A 552 -2.07 -25.64 2.25
N ALA A 553 -1.14 -24.71 2.07
CA ALA A 553 -0.08 -24.74 1.07
C ALA A 553 0.76 -26.04 1.15
N GLY A 554 1.18 -26.42 2.36
CA GLY A 554 1.93 -27.67 2.58
C GLY A 554 1.18 -28.92 2.13
N GLY A 555 -0.15 -28.93 2.28
CA GLY A 555 -1.01 -30.03 1.83
C GLY A 555 -1.26 -30.08 0.32
N LEU A 556 -0.83 -29.05 -0.41
CA LEU A 556 -0.87 -28.94 -1.87
C LEU A 556 0.52 -29.08 -2.52
N GLY A 557 1.59 -29.18 -1.71
CA GLY A 557 2.95 -29.34 -2.21
C GLY A 557 3.52 -28.11 -2.93
N SER A 558 2.90 -26.94 -2.76
CA SER A 558 3.41 -25.68 -3.31
C SER A 558 3.21 -24.53 -2.34
N GLY A 559 4.24 -23.69 -2.20
CA GLY A 559 4.16 -22.40 -1.49
C GLY A 559 3.61 -21.28 -2.37
N GLN A 560 3.08 -21.59 -3.55
CA GLN A 560 2.48 -20.63 -4.45
C GLN A 560 1.11 -21.12 -4.93
N LEU A 561 0.08 -20.34 -4.63
CA LEU A 561 -1.31 -20.72 -4.89
C LEU A 561 -2.03 -19.61 -5.64
N PHE A 562 -2.97 -19.99 -6.49
CA PHE A 562 -3.98 -19.10 -7.04
C PHE A 562 -5.36 -19.51 -6.52
N LEU A 563 -6.11 -18.55 -6.01
CA LEU A 563 -7.50 -18.73 -5.60
C LEU A 563 -8.43 -17.91 -6.50
N ASN A 564 -9.34 -18.60 -7.20
CA ASN A 564 -10.43 -17.92 -7.90
C ASN A 564 -11.48 -17.45 -6.89
N LEU A 565 -11.78 -16.15 -6.87
CA LEU A 565 -12.69 -15.54 -5.89
C LEU A 565 -14.12 -15.41 -6.41
N ARG A 566 -14.34 -15.54 -7.72
CA ARG A 566 -15.67 -15.46 -8.33
C ARG A 566 -16.71 -16.44 -7.77
N PRO A 567 -16.35 -17.68 -7.37
CA PRO A 567 -17.28 -18.58 -6.71
C PRO A 567 -17.95 -18.02 -5.44
N ALA A 568 -17.42 -16.93 -4.85
CA ALA A 568 -18.08 -16.21 -3.75
C ALA A 568 -19.45 -15.61 -4.14
N PHE A 569 -19.63 -15.28 -5.43
CA PHE A 569 -20.86 -14.68 -5.95
C PHE A 569 -21.76 -15.67 -6.70
N GLU A 570 -21.18 -16.78 -7.17
CA GLU A 570 -21.85 -17.71 -8.09
C GLU A 570 -22.41 -18.95 -7.37
N LEU A 571 -21.82 -19.36 -6.24
CA LEU A 571 -22.19 -20.59 -5.52
C LEU A 571 -22.91 -20.29 -4.20
N LYS A 572 -24.01 -21.01 -3.95
CA LYS A 572 -24.70 -21.00 -2.65
C LYS A 572 -23.79 -21.57 -1.56
N ASN A 573 -23.82 -21.00 -0.36
CA ASN A 573 -23.01 -21.35 0.82
C ASN A 573 -21.55 -20.85 0.80
N ASN A 574 -21.19 -19.98 -0.14
CA ASN A 574 -19.88 -19.33 -0.21
C ASN A 574 -19.88 -17.88 0.28
N GLU A 575 -20.99 -17.40 0.87
CA GLU A 575 -21.15 -16.03 1.38
C GLU A 575 -20.13 -15.70 2.47
N TRP A 576 -19.55 -16.71 3.11
CA TRP A 576 -18.46 -16.54 4.08
C TRP A 576 -17.18 -15.96 3.47
N LEU A 577 -16.94 -16.13 2.17
CA LEU A 577 -15.81 -15.51 1.46
C LEU A 577 -15.94 -13.98 1.39
N LEU A 578 -17.17 -13.48 1.46
CA LEU A 578 -17.47 -12.04 1.41
C LEU A 578 -17.28 -11.36 2.77
N GLN A 579 -17.00 -12.12 3.83
CA GLN A 579 -16.76 -11.51 5.14
C GLN A 579 -15.49 -10.65 5.12
N PRO A 580 -15.53 -9.43 5.68
CA PRO A 580 -14.34 -8.58 5.74
C PRO A 580 -13.22 -9.25 6.52
N ARG A 581 -12.02 -9.33 5.93
CA ARG A 581 -10.83 -9.96 6.52
C ARG A 581 -9.67 -8.95 6.58
N PRO A 582 -8.75 -9.07 7.56
CA PRO A 582 -7.53 -8.29 7.56
C PRO A 582 -6.72 -8.56 6.29
N VAL A 583 -6.17 -7.51 5.71
CA VAL A 583 -5.31 -7.58 4.52
C VAL A 583 -4.04 -6.78 4.75
N ARG A 584 -2.94 -7.25 4.15
CA ARG A 584 -1.70 -6.49 4.18
C ARG A 584 -1.84 -5.22 3.33
N PHE A 585 -1.34 -4.11 3.83
CA PHE A 585 -1.25 -2.85 3.09
C PHE A 585 0.06 -2.15 3.43
N VAL A 586 1.04 -2.23 2.53
CA VAL A 586 2.32 -1.52 2.66
C VAL A 586 2.61 -0.78 1.37
N GLY A 587 2.64 0.54 1.43
CA GLY A 587 2.93 1.40 0.29
C GLY A 587 4.44 1.61 0.08
N TYR A 588 4.80 2.86 -0.23
CA TYR A 588 6.20 3.28 -0.42
C TYR A 588 7.05 3.16 0.85
N ALA A 589 6.47 3.56 1.98
CA ALA A 589 7.09 3.48 3.30
C ALA A 589 6.53 2.30 4.09
N THR A 590 7.38 1.70 4.91
CA THR A 590 6.94 0.67 5.84
C THR A 590 6.05 1.26 6.94
N SER A 591 5.16 0.44 7.49
CA SER A 591 4.42 0.76 8.72
C SER A 591 4.93 -0.09 9.88
N ASP A 592 4.53 0.28 11.10
CA ASP A 592 4.74 -0.58 12.26
C ASP A 592 3.87 -1.84 12.16
N TYR A 593 2.61 -1.68 11.72
CA TYR A 593 1.65 -2.77 11.58
C TYR A 593 1.12 -2.84 10.15
N ASP A 594 1.33 -3.97 9.49
CA ASP A 594 1.03 -4.13 8.06
C ASP A 594 -0.46 -4.42 7.77
N PHE A 595 -1.23 -4.81 8.80
CA PHE A 595 -2.61 -5.32 8.66
C PHE A 595 -3.66 -4.33 9.22
N GLY A 596 -3.39 -3.03 9.10
CA GLY A 596 -4.34 -1.98 9.52
C GLY A 596 -5.60 -1.89 8.65
N ALA A 597 -5.66 -2.61 7.53
CA ALA A 597 -6.78 -2.62 6.60
C ALA A 597 -7.62 -3.90 6.74
N VAL A 598 -8.94 -3.74 6.64
CA VAL A 598 -9.91 -4.85 6.61
C VAL A 598 -10.74 -4.71 5.33
N MET A 599 -10.74 -5.74 4.49
CA MET A 599 -11.38 -5.70 3.18
C MET A 599 -12.23 -6.94 2.95
N SER A 600 -13.32 -6.78 2.21
CA SER A 600 -14.02 -7.93 1.63
C SER A 600 -13.33 -8.30 0.31
N VAL A 601 -12.43 -9.27 0.37
CA VAL A 601 -11.47 -9.59 -0.70
C VAL A 601 -12.14 -9.92 -2.05
N PRO A 602 -13.22 -10.72 -2.13
CA PRO A 602 -13.88 -10.98 -3.42
C PRO A 602 -14.52 -9.73 -4.07
N TYR A 603 -14.90 -8.72 -3.29
CA TYR A 603 -15.36 -7.44 -3.85
C TYR A 603 -14.21 -6.58 -4.38
N GLN A 604 -12.97 -6.86 -3.98
CA GLN A 604 -11.79 -6.15 -4.47
C GLN A 604 -11.23 -6.81 -5.74
N PHE A 605 -11.19 -8.14 -5.80
CA PHE A 605 -10.47 -8.89 -6.83
C PHE A 605 -11.28 -10.07 -7.40
N ASP A 606 -11.00 -10.42 -8.66
CA ASP A 606 -11.54 -11.62 -9.31
C ASP A 606 -10.75 -12.88 -8.94
N GLY A 607 -9.46 -12.72 -8.60
CA GLY A 607 -8.62 -13.80 -8.11
C GLY A 607 -7.49 -13.27 -7.22
N LEU A 608 -6.90 -14.19 -6.45
CA LEU A 608 -5.83 -13.90 -5.51
C LEU A 608 -4.65 -14.83 -5.79
N PHE A 609 -3.49 -14.24 -6.04
CA PHE A 609 -2.22 -14.95 -6.04
C PHE A 609 -1.60 -14.88 -4.65
N PHE A 610 -1.14 -16.02 -4.14
CA PHE A 610 -0.53 -16.14 -2.83
C PHE A 610 0.87 -16.72 -2.96
N VAL A 611 1.81 -16.11 -2.26
CA VAL A 611 3.20 -16.58 -2.12
C VAL A 611 3.51 -16.73 -0.63
N ASP A 612 3.89 -17.94 -0.21
CA ASP A 612 3.97 -18.29 1.21
C ASP A 612 5.05 -17.53 1.99
N LYS A 613 6.25 -17.42 1.39
CA LYS A 613 7.37 -16.65 1.93
C LYS A 613 8.01 -15.85 0.83
N THR A 614 8.31 -14.59 1.13
CA THR A 614 8.85 -13.64 0.17
C THR A 614 10.18 -13.03 0.62
N GLY A 615 10.94 -12.50 -0.32
CA GLY A 615 12.16 -11.74 -0.09
C GLY A 615 12.03 -10.29 -0.55
N ALA A 616 12.87 -9.43 0.04
CA ALA A 616 13.01 -8.05 -0.38
C ALA A 616 13.51 -7.95 -1.83
N SER A 617 12.95 -7.02 -2.61
CA SER A 617 13.38 -6.75 -3.98
C SER A 617 14.84 -6.31 -4.03
N ARG A 618 15.54 -6.68 -5.10
CA ARG A 618 16.98 -6.42 -5.23
C ARG A 618 17.20 -5.05 -5.86
N MET A 619 17.47 -4.04 -5.05
CA MET A 619 17.71 -2.67 -5.52
C MET A 619 18.95 -2.58 -6.44
N LEU A 620 18.85 -1.85 -7.54
CA LEU A 620 20.00 -1.55 -8.38
C LEU A 620 20.98 -0.63 -7.64
N ARG A 621 22.28 -0.90 -7.81
CA ARG A 621 23.38 -0.16 -7.16
C ARG A 621 23.75 1.12 -7.90
#